data_AF-A0A7R8ZSC1-F1
#
_entry.id   AF-A0A7R8ZSC1-F1
#
_cell.length_a   1.000
_cell.length_b   1.000
_cell.length_c   1.000
_cell.angle_alpha   90.00
_cell.angle_beta   90.00
_cell.angle_gamma   90.00
#
_symmetry.space_group_name_H-M   'P 1'
#
loop_
_entity.id
_entity.type
_entity.pdbx_description
1 polymer ?
#
loop_
_entity_poly.entity_id
_entity_poly.type
_entity_poly.pdbx_seq_one_letter_code
_entity_poly.pdbx_strand_id
1 'polypeptide(L)'
;QLKPSGDFPTVKSPNPEEPEALAKAIELAKLSEADILIGTDPDADRLGVGVRNKDGSYTLLNGNQTNTLITYYLLNSLKEKDELSPYHFIGSTIVMANLKSRSVSAIEYLDEIYEDLGVYYEERLLSFKKEGQA
;
A
#
# COMPACT_ATOMS: atom_id res chain seq x y z
N GLN A 1 16.59 8.12 1.12
CA GLN A 1 17.65 9.16 1.11
C GLN A 1 17.11 10.38 0.36
N LEU A 2 17.44 11.61 0.78
CA LEU A 2 16.97 12.84 0.09
C LEU A 2 17.86 13.25 -1.10
N LYS A 3 19.13 12.87 -1.10
CA LYS A 3 20.04 13.08 -2.23
C LYS A 3 20.15 11.77 -3.04
N PRO A 4 19.90 11.78 -4.36
CA PRO A 4 20.07 10.60 -5.19
C PRO A 4 21.56 10.21 -5.24
N SER A 5 21.87 8.96 -4.94
CA SER A 5 23.19 8.37 -5.13
C SER A 5 23.01 6.99 -5.75
N GLY A 6 23.57 6.79 -6.95
CA GLY A 6 23.41 5.56 -7.73
C GLY A 6 24.08 4.33 -7.11
N ASP A 7 24.98 4.53 -6.15
CA ASP A 7 25.71 3.46 -5.47
C ASP A 7 24.97 2.92 -4.23
N PHE A 8 23.80 3.49 -3.88
CA PHE A 8 22.97 3.11 -2.73
C PHE A 8 23.77 2.72 -1.47
N PRO A 9 24.71 3.55 -1.00
CA PRO A 9 25.67 3.16 0.05
C PRO A 9 25.03 2.86 1.42
N THR A 10 23.71 3.07 1.53
CA THR A 10 22.94 2.93 2.76
C THR A 10 22.08 1.67 2.83
N VAL A 11 21.89 0.94 1.73
CA VAL A 11 21.02 -0.25 1.64
C VAL A 11 21.61 -1.28 0.69
N LYS A 12 21.45 -2.59 0.98
CA LYS A 12 21.90 -3.66 0.06
C LYS A 12 21.05 -3.78 -1.20
N SER A 13 19.78 -3.45 -1.09
CA SER A 13 18.76 -3.49 -2.14
C SER A 13 17.82 -2.29 -1.92
N PRO A 14 17.48 -1.49 -2.94
CA PRO A 14 16.60 -0.34 -2.79
C PRO A 14 15.10 -0.70 -2.78
N ASN A 15 14.75 -1.98 -2.58
CA ASN A 15 13.36 -2.45 -2.59
C ASN A 15 12.66 -2.13 -1.24
N PRO A 16 11.68 -1.20 -1.19
CA PRO A 16 11.09 -0.73 0.07
C PRO A 16 10.20 -1.77 0.76
N GLU A 17 9.86 -2.88 0.10
CA GLU A 17 9.17 -4.02 0.71
C GLU A 17 10.12 -4.91 1.56
N GLU A 18 11.44 -4.75 1.41
CA GLU A 18 12.42 -5.46 2.23
C GLU A 18 12.68 -4.69 3.54
N PRO A 19 12.57 -5.34 4.72
CA PRO A 19 12.80 -4.68 6.01
C PRO A 19 14.17 -4.01 6.12
N GLU A 20 15.18 -4.56 5.43
CA GLU A 20 16.54 -4.06 5.40
C GLU A 20 16.67 -2.71 4.69
N ALA A 21 15.85 -2.47 3.65
CA ALA A 21 15.81 -1.19 2.95
C ALA A 21 15.20 -0.07 3.82
N LEU A 22 14.34 -0.43 4.77
CA LEU A 22 13.66 0.49 5.69
C LEU A 22 14.37 0.64 7.05
N ALA A 23 15.46 -0.08 7.32
CA ALA A 23 16.12 -0.08 8.63
C ALA A 23 16.47 1.35 9.12
N LYS A 24 17.07 2.17 8.26
CA LYS A 24 17.39 3.57 8.58
C LYS A 24 16.15 4.45 8.79
N ALA A 25 15.07 4.16 8.06
CA ALA A 25 13.81 4.87 8.23
C ALA A 25 13.16 4.52 9.58
N ILE A 26 13.25 3.26 10.01
CA ILE A 26 12.77 2.82 11.34
C ILE A 26 13.60 3.45 12.46
N GLU A 27 14.92 3.51 12.34
CA GLU A 27 15.77 4.19 13.33
C GLU A 27 15.40 5.67 13.47
N LEU A 28 15.23 6.36 12.35
CA LEU A 28 14.81 7.76 12.35
C LEU A 28 13.41 7.92 12.95
N ALA A 29 12.47 7.06 12.59
CA ALA A 29 11.11 7.09 13.12
C ALA A 29 11.09 6.89 14.63
N LYS A 30 11.91 5.98 15.17
CA LYS A 30 12.07 5.79 16.62
C LYS A 30 12.64 7.02 17.32
N LEU A 31 13.62 7.69 16.70
CA LEU A 31 14.25 8.90 17.26
C LEU A 31 13.30 10.10 17.25
N SER A 32 12.47 10.24 16.21
CA SER A 32 11.51 11.33 16.08
C SER A 32 10.12 10.99 16.63
N GLU A 33 9.94 9.78 17.18
CA GLU A 33 8.66 9.25 17.64
C GLU A 33 7.52 9.33 16.60
N ALA A 34 7.85 9.18 15.31
CA ALA A 34 6.90 9.34 14.22
C ALA A 34 5.81 8.27 14.21
N ASP A 35 4.55 8.64 14.00
CA ASP A 35 3.44 7.66 13.95
C ASP A 35 3.50 6.75 12.72
N ILE A 36 3.99 7.28 11.60
CA ILE A 36 4.07 6.60 10.31
C ILE A 36 5.43 6.89 9.67
N LEU A 37 6.02 5.87 9.05
CA LEU A 37 7.17 6.01 8.16
C LEU A 37 6.80 5.49 6.76
N ILE A 38 7.31 6.16 5.73
CA ILE A 38 7.11 5.80 4.33
C ILE A 38 8.47 5.78 3.66
N GLY A 39 8.77 4.69 2.95
CA GLY A 39 9.91 4.57 2.07
C GLY A 39 9.46 4.20 0.66
N THR A 40 10.26 4.58 -0.33
CA THR A 40 9.99 4.32 -1.74
C THR A 40 11.31 4.00 -2.45
N ASP A 41 11.24 3.26 -3.55
CA ASP A 41 12.37 3.00 -4.45
C ASP A 41 12.69 4.24 -5.33
N PRO A 42 13.82 4.25 -6.06
CA PRO A 42 14.31 5.44 -6.76
C PRO A 42 13.43 5.92 -7.91
N ASP A 43 12.70 5.01 -8.55
CA ASP A 43 11.68 5.27 -9.58
C ASP A 43 10.30 5.58 -9.00
N ALA A 44 10.15 5.44 -7.68
CA ALA A 44 8.97 5.80 -6.90
C ALA A 44 7.68 5.07 -7.32
N ASP A 45 7.80 3.87 -7.88
CA ASP A 45 6.66 3.03 -8.24
C ASP A 45 6.26 2.04 -7.12
N ARG A 46 7.10 1.87 -6.08
CA ARG A 46 6.80 1.07 -4.89
C ARG A 46 6.84 1.86 -3.60
N LEU A 47 6.04 1.40 -2.64
CA LEU A 47 5.90 2.01 -1.31
C LEU A 47 6.04 0.95 -0.22
N GLY A 48 6.91 1.23 0.75
CA GLY A 48 7.00 0.53 2.02
C GLY A 48 6.47 1.42 3.13
N VAL A 49 5.54 0.91 3.94
CA VAL A 49 4.89 1.68 5.01
C VAL A 49 5.12 0.98 6.34
N GLY A 50 5.53 1.75 7.35
CA GLY A 50 5.63 1.29 8.74
C GLY A 50 4.78 2.14 9.67
N VAL A 51 4.13 1.50 10.63
CA VAL A 51 3.25 2.14 11.62
C VAL A 51 3.75 1.91 13.03
N ARG A 52 3.66 2.93 13.88
CA ARG A 52 4.03 2.85 15.30
C ARG A 52 2.92 2.13 16.09
N ASN A 53 3.30 1.12 16.85
CA ASN A 53 2.44 0.42 17.78
C ASN A 53 2.34 1.17 19.11
N LYS A 54 1.34 0.80 19.93
CA LYS A 54 1.12 1.40 21.26
C LYS A 54 2.30 1.19 22.23
N ASP A 55 3.12 0.17 22.00
CA ASP A 55 4.34 -0.12 22.77
C ASP A 55 5.58 0.63 22.24
N GLY A 56 5.41 1.48 21.22
CA GLY A 56 6.49 2.23 20.57
C GLY A 56 7.31 1.42 19.55
N SER A 57 6.99 0.13 19.35
CA SER A 57 7.57 -0.66 18.27
C SER A 57 7.00 -0.25 16.91
N TYR A 58 7.65 -0.67 15.81
CA TYR A 58 7.16 -0.41 14.45
C TYR A 58 6.86 -1.72 13.75
N THR A 59 5.71 -1.77 13.07
CA THR A 59 5.32 -2.87 12.20
C THR A 59 5.31 -2.39 10.76
N LEU A 60 6.02 -3.10 9.89
CA LEU A 60 5.95 -2.90 8.44
C LEU A 60 4.70 -3.57 7.88
N LEU A 61 3.94 -2.81 7.09
CA LEU A 61 2.80 -3.32 6.34
C LEU A 61 3.32 -3.92 5.02
N ASN A 62 2.83 -5.10 4.66
CA ASN A 62 3.09 -5.64 3.33
C ASN A 62 2.26 -4.92 2.26
N GLY A 63 2.63 -5.08 0.98
CA GLY A 63 1.95 -4.39 -0.13
C GLY A 63 0.44 -4.63 -0.18
N ASN A 64 -0.02 -5.85 0.12
CA ASN A 64 -1.45 -6.17 0.14
C ASN A 64 -2.20 -5.45 1.27
N GLN A 65 -1.63 -5.39 2.48
CA GLN A 65 -2.20 -4.66 3.62
C GLN A 65 -2.27 -3.16 3.33
N THR A 66 -1.18 -2.60 2.78
CA THR A 66 -1.12 -1.20 2.38
C THR A 66 -2.16 -0.87 1.31
N ASN A 67 -2.29 -1.70 0.26
CA ASN A 67 -3.28 -1.50 -0.79
C ASN A 67 -4.72 -1.56 -0.26
N THR A 68 -5.00 -2.50 0.64
CA THR A 68 -6.32 -2.65 1.27
C THR A 68 -6.71 -1.38 2.04
N LEU A 69 -5.80 -0.86 2.87
CA LEU A 69 -6.05 0.36 3.66
C LEU A 69 -6.25 1.60 2.78
N ILE A 70 -5.43 1.77 1.75
CA ILE A 70 -5.55 2.90 0.82
C ILE A 70 -6.87 2.84 0.05
N THR A 71 -7.23 1.65 -0.44
CA THR A 71 -8.50 1.43 -1.14
C THR A 71 -9.69 1.78 -0.25
N TYR A 72 -9.67 1.31 1.01
CA TYR A 72 -10.71 1.63 2.00
C TYR A 72 -10.88 3.14 2.18
N TYR A 73 -9.76 3.80 2.45
CA TYR A 73 -9.75 5.23 2.70
C TYR A 73 -10.26 6.04 1.51
N LEU A 74 -9.83 5.70 0.29
CA LEU A 74 -10.25 6.38 -0.93
C LEU A 74 -11.75 6.25 -1.18
N LEU A 75 -12.29 5.03 -1.07
CA LEU A 75 -13.70 4.77 -1.28
C LEU A 75 -14.57 5.47 -0.24
N ASN A 76 -14.19 5.40 1.04
CA ASN A 76 -14.91 6.09 2.10
C ASN A 76 -14.83 7.63 1.92
N SER A 77 -13.67 8.15 1.53
CA SER A 77 -13.51 9.58 1.24
C SER A 77 -14.39 10.05 0.07
N LEU A 78 -14.55 9.23 -0.98
CA LEU A 78 -15.44 9.53 -2.09
C LEU A 78 -16.91 9.46 -1.66
N LYS A 79 -17.28 8.49 -0.82
CA LYS A 79 -18.62 8.36 -0.23
C LYS A 79 -18.97 9.59 0.60
N GLU A 80 -18.07 10.02 1.48
CA GLU A 80 -18.26 11.19 2.35
C GLU A 80 -18.42 12.50 1.56
N LYS A 81 -17.80 12.59 0.37
CA LYS A 81 -17.91 13.73 -0.54
C LYS A 81 -19.10 13.66 -1.50
N ASP A 82 -19.88 12.60 -1.48
CA ASP A 82 -20.95 12.31 -2.46
C ASP A 82 -20.41 12.24 -3.91
N GLU A 83 -19.13 11.87 -4.07
CA GLU A 83 -18.45 11.72 -5.36
C GLU A 83 -18.35 10.25 -5.81
N LEU A 84 -18.70 9.32 -4.91
CA LEU A 84 -18.70 7.91 -5.22
C LEU A 84 -19.78 7.59 -6.26
N SER A 85 -19.39 6.87 -7.30
CA SER A 85 -20.29 6.53 -8.41
C SER A 85 -20.10 5.08 -8.86
N PRO A 86 -21.11 4.47 -9.51
CA PRO A 86 -21.03 3.11 -10.05
C PRO A 86 -19.97 2.90 -11.13
N TYR A 87 -19.36 3.99 -11.63
CA TYR A 87 -18.26 3.92 -12.60
C TYR A 87 -16.88 3.71 -11.96
N HIS A 88 -16.79 3.81 -10.64
CA HIS A 88 -15.57 3.46 -9.92
C HIS A 88 -15.42 1.93 -9.86
N PHE A 89 -14.20 1.46 -10.00
CA PHE A 89 -13.87 0.05 -9.87
C PHE A 89 -12.50 -0.13 -9.23
N ILE A 90 -12.30 -1.29 -8.61
CA ILE A 90 -11.00 -1.70 -8.08
C ILE A 90 -10.36 -2.69 -9.06
N GLY A 91 -9.21 -2.33 -9.61
CA GLY A 91 -8.36 -3.27 -10.34
C GLY A 91 -7.34 -3.91 -9.41
N SER A 92 -7.33 -5.23 -9.32
CA SER A 92 -6.34 -5.98 -8.54
C SER A 92 -5.67 -7.08 -9.37
N THR A 93 -4.55 -7.61 -8.86
CA THR A 93 -3.90 -8.78 -9.47
C THR A 93 -4.17 -10.03 -8.64
N ILE A 94 -4.12 -11.20 -9.30
CA ILE A 94 -4.37 -12.52 -8.69
C ILE A 94 -3.50 -12.83 -7.45
N VAL A 95 -2.37 -12.13 -7.27
CA VAL A 95 -1.47 -12.32 -6.12
C VAL A 95 -2.05 -11.72 -4.82
N MET A 96 -2.99 -10.77 -4.93
CA MET A 96 -3.60 -10.07 -3.79
C MET A 96 -4.46 -10.99 -2.92
N ALA A 97 -4.96 -12.10 -3.47
CA ALA A 97 -5.74 -13.11 -2.74
C ALA A 97 -5.01 -13.76 -1.55
N ASN A 98 -3.68 -13.61 -1.44
CA ASN A 98 -2.89 -14.15 -0.33
C ASN A 98 -2.88 -13.30 0.95
N LEU A 99 -3.78 -12.32 1.08
CA LEU A 99 -3.99 -11.62 2.35
C LEU A 99 -4.64 -12.58 3.36
N LYS A 100 -3.85 -13.39 4.08
CA LYS A 100 -4.29 -14.08 5.31
C LYS A 100 -3.80 -13.30 6.52
N SER A 101 -4.38 -12.11 6.74
CA SER A 101 -4.32 -11.51 8.07
C SER A 101 -5.48 -12.07 8.89
N ARG A 102 -5.31 -12.15 10.21
CA ARG A 102 -6.06 -12.98 11.17
C ARG A 102 -7.61 -12.86 11.19
N SER A 103 -8.23 -12.00 10.38
CA SER A 103 -9.68 -11.77 10.46
C SER A 103 -10.41 -11.50 9.14
N VAL A 104 -9.75 -11.10 8.04
CA VAL A 104 -10.41 -10.78 6.75
C VAL A 104 -9.43 -11.02 5.61
N SER A 105 -9.84 -11.79 4.60
CA SER A 105 -9.13 -11.96 3.33
C SER A 105 -9.37 -10.78 2.40
N ALA A 106 -8.45 -10.56 1.46
CA ALA A 106 -8.63 -9.50 0.45
C ALA A 106 -9.94 -9.69 -0.33
N ILE A 107 -10.39 -10.93 -0.53
CA ILE A 107 -11.65 -11.24 -1.21
C ILE A 107 -12.84 -10.84 -0.33
N GLU A 108 -12.88 -11.25 0.94
CA GLU A 108 -13.97 -10.87 1.86
C GLU A 108 -14.08 -9.35 2.01
N TYR A 109 -12.95 -8.64 1.98
CA TYR A 109 -12.92 -7.18 2.00
C TYR A 109 -13.49 -6.54 0.71
N LEU A 110 -13.19 -7.12 -0.45
CA LEU A 110 -13.74 -6.66 -1.73
C LEU A 110 -15.25 -6.95 -1.85
N ASP A 111 -15.71 -8.07 -1.30
CA ASP A 111 -17.12 -8.41 -1.21
C ASP A 111 -17.87 -7.39 -0.32
N GLU A 112 -17.31 -7.04 0.84
CA GLU A 112 -17.89 -6.01 1.72
C GLU A 112 -17.99 -4.65 1.02
N ILE A 113 -16.97 -4.24 0.26
CA ILE A 113 -17.01 -3.03 -0.57
C ILE A 113 -18.13 -3.11 -1.60
N TYR A 114 -18.28 -4.25 -2.28
CA TYR A 114 -19.34 -4.40 -3.28
C TYR A 114 -20.73 -4.28 -2.63
N GLU A 115 -20.93 -4.90 -1.46
CA GLU A 115 -22.20 -4.86 -0.74
C GLU A 115 -22.53 -3.48 -0.16
N ASP A 116 -21.59 -2.79 0.49
CA ASP A 116 -21.84 -1.48 1.12
C ASP A 116 -21.83 -0.32 0.12
N LEU A 117 -21.01 -0.42 -0.94
CA LEU A 117 -20.69 0.72 -1.80
C LEU A 117 -21.11 0.53 -3.26
N GLY A 118 -21.49 -0.68 -3.67
CA GLY A 118 -21.84 -1.00 -5.07
C GLY A 118 -20.65 -0.86 -6.03
N VAL A 119 -19.42 -0.84 -5.53
CA VAL A 119 -18.20 -0.69 -6.32
C VAL A 119 -17.75 -2.06 -6.81
N TYR A 120 -17.58 -2.20 -8.13
CA TYR A 120 -17.13 -3.44 -8.75
C TYR A 120 -15.62 -3.63 -8.58
N TYR A 121 -15.17 -4.88 -8.52
CA TYR A 121 -13.76 -5.23 -8.61
C TYR A 121 -13.51 -6.24 -9.73
N GLU A 122 -12.34 -6.14 -10.37
CA GLU A 122 -11.92 -7.06 -11.43
C GLU A 122 -10.49 -7.56 -11.13
N GLU A 123 -10.31 -8.88 -11.12
CA GLU A 123 -8.98 -9.50 -11.00
C GLU A 123 -8.35 -9.72 -12.38
N ARG A 124 -7.11 -9.27 -12.58
CA ARG A 124 -6.34 -9.51 -13.82
C ARG A 124 -4.98 -10.17 -13.59
N LEU A 125 -4.48 -10.87 -14.61
CA LEU A 125 -3.14 -11.46 -14.63
C LEU A 125 -2.06 -10.39 -14.97
N LEU A 126 -1.23 -10.09 -13.95
CA LEU A 126 0.14 -9.51 -13.93
C LEU A 126 0.54 -8.28 -14.77
N SER A 127 -0.30 -7.65 -15.57
CA SER A 127 0.09 -6.34 -16.16
C SER A 127 -1.06 -5.41 -16.48
N PHE A 128 -0.96 -4.17 -16.00
CA PHE A 128 -1.73 -3.04 -16.49
C PHE A 128 -0.97 -2.42 -17.68
N LYS A 129 -1.25 -2.84 -18.91
CA LYS A 129 -0.86 -2.05 -20.08
C LYS A 129 -1.84 -0.90 -20.21
N LYS A 130 -1.37 0.33 -20.00
CA LYS A 130 -2.10 1.54 -20.37
C LYS A 130 -2.10 1.64 -21.90
N GLU A 131 -3.14 1.13 -22.54
CA GLU A 131 -3.43 1.49 -23.93
C GLU A 131 -3.99 2.91 -23.92
N GLY A 132 -3.09 3.90 -23.98
CA GLY A 132 -3.48 5.28 -24.24
C GLY A 132 -3.88 5.43 -25.70
N GLN A 133 -5.11 5.85 -25.95
CA GLN A 133 -5.41 6.57 -27.19
C GLN A 133 -4.65 7.91 -27.13
N ALA A 134 -3.75 8.10 -28.08
CA ALA A 134 -3.08 9.37 -28.35
C ALA A 134 -4.04 10.35 -29.04
#